data_AF-A0A4Q3R9M1-F1
#
_entry.id   AF-A0A4Q3R9M1-F1
#
_cell.length_a   1.000
_cell.length_b   1.000
_cell.length_c   1.000
_cell.angle_alpha   90.00
_cell.angle_beta   90.00
_cell.angle_gamma   90.00
#
_symmetry.space_group_name_H-M   'P 1'
#
loop_
_entity.id
_entity.type
_entity.pdbx_description
1 polymer ?
#
loop_
_entity_poly.entity_id
_entity_poly.type
_entity_poly.pdbx_seq_one_letter_code
_entity_poly.pdbx_strand_id
1 'polypeptide(L)' 'MALHNRVSQKELKQRLFEETEPRTTISFYHYFPIADPQSFRDELYLNLEKLKVFGRIYVANEGINAQVSVPASHFEAFK' A
#
# COMPACT_ATOMS: atom_id res chain seq x y z
N MET A 1 16.42 2.92 -7.34
CA MET A 1 15.78 3.44 -6.10
C MET A 1 15.30 2.23 -5.31
N ALA A 2 15.54 2.11 -4.01
CA ALA A 2 15.07 0.96 -3.23
C ALA A 2 13.55 1.06 -3.02
N LEU A 3 12.77 0.23 -3.73
CA LEU A 3 11.32 0.15 -3.60
C LEU A 3 10.96 -0.85 -2.51
N HIS A 4 11.36 -0.59 -1.27
CA HIS A 4 11.00 -1.44 -0.12
C HIS A 4 10.92 -0.57 1.12
N ASN A 5 10.35 -1.13 2.20
CA ASN A 5 10.24 -0.42 3.47
C ASN A 5 11.63 -0.06 4.00
N ARG A 6 11.95 1.24 4.00
CA ARG A 6 13.18 1.78 4.61
C ARG A 6 12.96 2.28 6.03
N VAL A 7 11.69 2.46 6.42
CA VAL A 7 11.28 2.96 7.73
C VAL A 7 11.03 1.76 8.63
N SER A 8 11.57 1.81 9.84
CA SER A 8 11.37 0.74 10.82
C SER A 8 9.89 0.64 11.22
N GLN A 9 9.45 -0.55 11.66
CA GLN A 9 8.09 -0.73 12.17
C GLN A 9 7.78 0.22 13.34
N LYS A 10 8.77 0.49 14.20
CA LYS A 10 8.63 1.40 15.33
C LYS A 10 8.30 2.82 14.86
N GLU A 11 9.04 3.29 13.87
CA GLU A 11 8.85 4.64 13.33
C GLU A 11 7.54 4.77 12.54
N LEU A 12 7.13 3.74 11.79
CA LEU A 12 5.81 3.71 11.13
C LEU A 12 4.65 3.78 12.15
N LYS A 13 4.78 3.05 13.27
CA LYS A 13 3.80 3.14 14.36
C LYS A 13 3.77 4.53 14.99
N GLN A 14 4.95 5.13 15.22
CA GLN A 14 5.03 6.48 15.77
C GLN A 14 4.35 7.49 14.84
N ARG A 15 4.63 7.46 13.54
CA ARG A 15 3.97 8.32 12.55
C ARG A 15 2.45 8.13 12.56
N LEU A 16 1.97 6.88 12.68
CA LEU A 16 0.54 6.60 12.79
C LEU A 16 -0.08 7.17 14.07
N PHE A 17 0.64 7.19 15.19
CA PHE A 17 0.17 7.79 16.45
C PHE A 17 0.22 9.31 16.46
N GLU A 18 1.17 9.92 15.74
CA GLU A 18 1.30 11.37 15.57
C GLU A 18 0.29 11.92 14.55
N GLU A 19 -0.22 11.08 13.66
CA GLU A 19 -1.19 11.46 12.65
C GLU A 19 -2.59 11.62 13.25
N THR A 20 -3.20 12.79 13.04
CA THR A 20 -4.57 13.11 13.49
C THR A 20 -5.62 12.85 12.42
N GLU A 21 -5.18 12.55 11.19
CA GLU A 21 -6.09 12.33 10.07
C GLU A 21 -6.78 10.96 10.17
N PRO A 22 -8.12 10.87 10.02
CA PRO A 22 -8.81 9.59 9.96
C PRO A 22 -8.32 8.76 8.78
N ARG A 23 -8.24 7.44 8.99
CA ARG A 23 -7.81 6.48 7.95
C ARG A 23 -8.81 5.34 7.84
N THR A 24 -9.02 4.87 6.62
CA THR A 24 -9.87 3.71 6.33
C THR A 24 -9.00 2.49 6.05
N THR A 25 -9.26 1.39 6.76
CA THR A 25 -8.61 0.10 6.49
C THR A 25 -9.41 -0.69 5.47
N ILE A 26 -8.76 -1.16 4.42
CA ILE A 26 -9.35 -1.91 3.31
C ILE A 26 -8.58 -3.21 3.16
N SER A 27 -9.31 -4.32 3.05
CA SER A 27 -8.76 -5.63 2.71
C SER A 27 -9.38 -6.10 1.41
N PHE A 28 -8.56 -6.52 0.45
CA PHE A 28 -9.06 -7.03 -0.82
C PHE A 28 -8.15 -8.13 -1.40
N TYR A 29 -8.76 -8.97 -2.22
CA TYR A 29 -8.08 -9.95 -3.05
C TYR A 29 -8.65 -9.87 -4.46
N HIS A 30 -7.80 -10.03 -5.46
CA HIS A 30 -8.25 -10.10 -6.84
C HIS A 30 -7.36 -11.05 -7.62
N TYR A 31 -7.97 -12.06 -8.23
CA TYR A 31 -7.28 -13.02 -9.10
C TYR A 31 -7.33 -12.51 -10.53
N PHE A 32 -6.16 -12.25 -11.09
CA PHE A 32 -5.99 -11.87 -12.48
C PHE A 32 -4.54 -12.16 -12.90
N PRO A 33 -4.29 -12.58 -14.15
CA PRO A 33 -2.95 -12.90 -14.59
C PRO A 33 -2.07 -11.63 -14.60
N ILE A 34 -0.95 -11.68 -13.89
CA ILE A 34 0.08 -10.65 -13.88
C ILE A 34 1.31 -11.21 -14.59
N ALA A 35 1.63 -10.66 -15.78
CA ALA A 35 2.73 -11.16 -16.60
C ALA A 35 4.11 -10.93 -15.97
N ASP A 36 4.30 -9.78 -15.32
CA ASP A 36 5.51 -9.42 -14.58
C ASP A 36 5.13 -8.86 -13.20
N PRO A 37 5.08 -9.71 -12.15
CA PRO A 37 4.74 -9.29 -10.80
C PRO A 37 5.69 -8.23 -10.26
N GLN A 38 6.97 -8.25 -10.62
CA GLN A 38 7.96 -7.33 -10.08
C GLN A 38 7.68 -5.92 -10.60
N SER A 39 7.53 -5.76 -11.92
CA SER A 39 7.21 -4.47 -12.53
C SER A 39 5.86 -3.93 -12.05
N PHE A 40 4.83 -4.78 -12.00
CA PHE A 40 3.51 -4.39 -11.49
C PHE A 40 3.58 -3.90 -10.04
N ARG A 41 4.29 -4.66 -9.19
CA ARG A 41 4.48 -4.33 -7.78
C ARG A 41 5.24 -3.02 -7.59
N ASP A 42 6.23 -2.75 -8.42
CA ASP A 42 7.06 -1.55 -8.35
C ASP A 42 6.27 -0.29 -8.76
N GLU A 43 5.45 -0.38 -9.81
CA GLU A 43 4.52 0.68 -10.19
C GLU A 43 3.46 0.93 -9.11
N LEU A 44 2.87 -0.15 -8.58
CA LEU A 44 1.90 -0.09 -7.49
C LEU A 44 2.50 0.59 -6.26
N TYR A 45 3.73 0.25 -5.88
CA TYR A 45 4.43 0.86 -4.75
C TYR A 45 4.56 2.38 -4.92
N LEU A 46 5.02 2.85 -6.09
CA LEU A 46 5.22 4.27 -6.36
C LEU A 46 3.91 5.06 -6.31
N ASN A 47 2.80 4.48 -6.79
CA ASN A 47 1.50 5.15 -6.75
C ASN A 47 0.90 5.18 -5.34
N LEU A 48 1.03 4.09 -4.58
CA LEU A 48 0.55 4.02 -3.20
C LEU A 48 1.36 4.89 -2.23
N GLU A 49 2.67 5.03 -2.46
CA GLU A 49 3.54 5.92 -1.68
C GLU A 49 3.09 7.39 -1.80
N LYS A 50 2.73 7.84 -3.02
CA LYS A 50 2.20 9.20 -3.26
C LYS A 50 0.90 9.46 -2.49
N LEU A 51 0.07 8.43 -2.31
CA LEU A 51 -1.20 8.50 -1.58
C LEU A 51 -1.03 8.26 -0.08
N LYS A 52 0.21 8.13 0.42
CA LYS A 52 0.54 7.84 1.82
C LYS A 52 -0.16 6.58 2.34
N VAL A 53 -0.31 5.57 1.50
CA VAL A 53 -0.95 4.31 1.88
C VAL A 53 0.01 3.48 2.72
N PHE A 54 -0.48 2.97 3.85
CA PHE A 54 0.24 2.00 4.68
C PHE A 54 -0.36 0.62 4.51
N GLY A 55 0.42 -0.44 4.67
CA GLY A 55 -0.14 -1.79 4.63
C GLY A 55 0.83 -2.88 4.20
N ARG A 56 0.25 -4.04 3.92
CA ARG A 56 0.93 -5.19 3.32
C ARG A 56 0.18 -5.60 2.07
N ILE A 57 0.91 -5.76 0.97
CA ILE A 57 0.40 -6.18 -0.33
C ILE A 57 1.31 -7.28 -0.85
N TYR A 58 0.71 -8.39 -1.23
CA TYR A 58 1.34 -9.52 -1.88
C TYR A 58 0.89 -9.55 -3.34
N VAL A 59 1.85 -9.65 -4.25
CA VAL A 59 1.63 -9.74 -5.68
C VAL A 59 2.26 -11.04 -6.17
N ALA A 60 1.52 -11.81 -6.95
CA ALA A 60 1.96 -13.04 -7.59
C ALA A 60 1.41 -13.11 -9.02
N ASN A 61 1.86 -14.07 -9.82
CA ASN A 61 1.37 -14.24 -11.20
C ASN A 61 -0.15 -14.42 -11.27
N GLU A 62 -0.77 -14.96 -10.22
CA GLU A 62 -2.21 -15.21 -10.15
C GLU A 62 -3.04 -14.01 -9.68
N GLY A 63 -2.40 -12.94 -9.18
CA GLY A 63 -3.09 -11.73 -8.74
C GLY A 63 -2.50 -11.08 -7.49
N ILE A 64 -3.38 -10.48 -6.69
CA ILE A 64 -3.04 -9.62 -5.55
C ILE A 64 -3.83 -9.95 -4.29
N ASN A 65 -3.16 -9.85 -3.12
CA ASN A 65 -3.78 -9.88 -1.80
C ASN A 65 -3.26 -8.68 -0.98
N ALA A 66 -4.16 -7.88 -0.44
CA ALA A 66 -3.79 -6.63 0.21
C ALA A 66 -4.60 -6.37 1.48
N GLN A 67 -3.92 -5.81 2.48
CA GLN A 67 -4.52 -5.11 3.61
C GLN A 67 -3.82 -3.76 3.75
N VAL A 68 -4.57 -2.68 3.54
CA VAL A 68 -4.05 -1.32 3.49
C VAL A 68 -4.85 -0.36 4.35
N SER A 69 -4.22 0.73 4.77
CA SER A 69 -4.81 1.86 5.48
C SER A 69 -4.57 3.11 4.65
N VAL A 70 -5.66 3.80 4.27
CA VAL A 70 -5.66 4.95 3.38
C VAL A 70 -6.15 6.18 4.16
N PRO A 71 -5.46 7.33 4.11
CA PRO A 71 -5.93 8.54 4.76
C PRO A 71 -7.19 9.08 4.07
N ALA A 72 -8.09 9.69 4.85
CA ALA A 72 -9.38 10.16 4.36
C ALA A 72 -9.26 11.13 3.17
N SER A 73 -8.25 12.01 3.16
CA SER A 73 -7.99 12.97 2.09
C SER A 73 -7.63 12.32 0.75
N HIS A 74 -7.16 11.07 0.77
CA HIS A 74 -6.74 10.33 -0.43
C HIS A 74 -7.63 9.13 -0.74
N PHE A 75 -8.73 8.95 0.01
CA PHE A 75 -9.61 7.79 -0.16
C PHE A 75 -10.26 7.74 -1.55
N GLU A 76 -10.76 8.88 -2.06
CA GLU A 76 -11.35 8.93 -3.42
C GLU A 76 -10.31 8.75 -4.53
N ALA A 77 -9.07 9.18 -4.32
CA ALA A 77 -7.98 8.95 -5.29
C ALA A 77 -7.45 7.51 -5.27
N PHE A 78 -7.70 6.78 -4.18
CA PHE A 78 -7.34 5.37 -4.04
C PHE A 78 -8.35 4.43 -4.71
N LYS A 79 -9.63 4.81 -4.71
CA LYS A 79 -10.75 4.01 -5.21
C LYS A 79 -10.74 3.90 -6.73
#